data_AF-A0A432KGS5-F1
#
_entry.id   AF-A0A432KGS5-F1
#
_cell.length_a   1.000
_cell.length_b   1.000
_cell.length_c   1.000
_cell.angle_alpha   90.00
_cell.angle_beta   90.00
_cell.angle_gamma   90.00
#
_symmetry.space_group_name_H-M   'P 1'
#
loop_
_entity.id
_entity.type
_entity.pdbx_description
1 polymer ?
#
loop_
_entity_poly.entity_id
_entity_poly.type
_entity_poly.pdbx_seq_one_letter_code
_entity_poly.pdbx_strand_id
1 'polypeptide(L)'
;MDKIAFSGNVMYMDFRYNYLCDTVRALENLISSFKKKNEEIDYYDGLFLLEDSEQTYGLAFIAMQNYIYGSIYDHLKALKSDAKISEDLFEKSFKVRGELKQHIWQNYIPKSEKVEQNDLKYVELIICLANYYKHRDEVNGLDKSTLIILNKLDNKFNENNFELDDSPIINGIELLSKNWDLTEIVENIKSWREKLWDSNGHPTP
;
A
#
# COMPACT_ATOMS: atom_id res chain seq x y z
N MET A 1 8.23 -20.54 -0.19
CA MET A 1 7.36 -20.28 0.97
C MET A 1 8.22 -19.59 1.99
N ASP A 2 7.94 -18.31 2.22
CA ASP A 2 8.79 -17.46 3.05
C ASP A 2 8.50 -17.71 4.53
N LYS A 3 9.56 -18.04 5.26
CA LYS A 3 9.51 -18.43 6.67
C LYS A 3 9.97 -17.23 7.48
N ILE A 4 9.06 -16.59 8.22
CA ILE A 4 9.46 -15.64 9.25
C ILE A 4 9.75 -16.48 10.50
N ALA A 5 11.01 -16.49 10.94
CA ALA A 5 11.43 -17.24 12.12
C ALA A 5 11.10 -16.44 13.38
N PHE A 6 10.32 -17.05 14.28
CA PHE A 6 10.06 -16.55 15.62
C PHE A 6 10.67 -17.52 16.64
N SER A 7 11.38 -17.01 17.64
CA SER A 7 11.97 -17.84 18.69
C SER A 7 10.88 -18.58 19.48
N GLY A 8 10.93 -19.92 19.48
CA GLY A 8 10.03 -20.80 20.23
C GLY A 8 9.11 -21.66 19.38
N ASN A 9 9.67 -22.51 18.51
CA ASN A 9 9.01 -23.68 17.88
C ASN A 9 7.64 -23.49 17.19
N VAL A 10 7.30 -22.28 16.72
CA VAL A 10 6.16 -22.09 15.81
C VAL A 10 6.60 -21.22 14.64
N MET A 11 6.78 -21.86 13.48
CA MET A 11 6.96 -21.17 12.20
C MET A 11 5.64 -20.51 11.83
N TYR A 12 5.52 -19.20 12.05
CA TYR A 12 4.32 -18.47 11.66
C TYR A 12 4.37 -18.27 10.14
N MET A 13 3.55 -19.02 9.42
CA MET A 13 3.30 -18.74 8.01
C MET A 13 2.62 -17.37 7.89
N ASP A 14 3.23 -16.48 7.10
CA ASP A 14 2.61 -15.20 6.77
C ASP A 14 1.54 -15.39 5.70
N PHE A 15 0.39 -15.91 6.14
CA PHE A 15 -0.72 -16.18 5.23
C PHE A 15 -1.18 -14.91 4.50
N ARG A 16 -1.13 -13.74 5.15
CA ARG A 16 -1.50 -12.46 4.52
C ARG A 16 -0.57 -12.10 3.38
N TYR A 17 0.72 -12.37 3.52
CA TYR A 17 1.68 -12.16 2.44
C TYR A 17 1.36 -13.07 1.25
N ASN A 18 1.12 -14.36 1.50
CA ASN A 18 0.75 -15.29 0.42
C ASN A 18 -0.53 -14.84 -0.31
N TYR A 19 -1.56 -14.43 0.43
CA TYR A 19 -2.79 -13.89 -0.16
C TYR A 19 -2.53 -12.62 -0.97
N LEU A 20 -1.65 -11.72 -0.50
CA LEU A 20 -1.26 -10.54 -1.27
C LEU A 20 -0.55 -10.94 -2.57
N CYS A 21 0.42 -11.84 -2.52
CA CYS A 21 1.16 -12.32 -3.69
C CYS A 21 0.25 -12.97 -4.73
N ASP A 22 -0.68 -13.83 -4.30
CA ASP A 22 -1.63 -14.48 -5.21
C ASP A 22 -2.58 -13.46 -5.84
N THR A 23 -3.03 -12.47 -5.06
CA THR A 23 -3.85 -11.36 -5.55
C THR A 23 -3.11 -10.53 -6.59
N VAL A 24 -1.88 -10.10 -6.27
CA VAL A 24 -1.06 -9.27 -7.15
C VAL A 24 -0.70 -10.01 -8.44
N ARG A 25 -0.36 -11.31 -8.36
CA ARG A 25 -0.12 -12.12 -9.55
C ARG A 25 -1.35 -12.18 -10.46
N ALA A 26 -2.56 -12.29 -9.90
CA ALA A 26 -3.78 -12.27 -10.68
C ALA A 26 -3.99 -10.91 -11.39
N LEU A 27 -3.67 -9.81 -10.71
CA LEU A 27 -3.77 -8.45 -11.27
C LEU A 27 -2.69 -8.18 -12.34
N GLU A 28 -1.47 -8.68 -12.18
CA GLU A 28 -0.43 -8.59 -13.22
C GLU A 28 -0.79 -9.37 -14.49
N ASN A 29 -1.39 -10.55 -14.33
CA ASN A 29 -1.92 -11.31 -15.46
C ASN A 29 -3.03 -10.54 -16.19
N LEU A 30 -3.86 -9.82 -15.43
CA LEU A 30 -4.91 -8.97 -15.99
C LEU A 30 -4.31 -7.80 -16.79
N ILE A 31 -3.31 -7.09 -16.25
CA ILE A 31 -2.57 -6.03 -16.97
C ILE A 31 -1.92 -6.57 -18.25
N SER A 32 -1.29 -7.74 -18.17
CA SER A 32 -0.68 -8.40 -19.33
C SER A 32 -1.71 -8.73 -20.41
N SER A 33 -2.93 -9.11 -20.01
CA SER A 33 -4.03 -9.35 -20.96
C SER A 33 -4.49 -8.06 -21.65
N PHE A 34 -4.47 -6.92 -20.96
CA PHE A 34 -4.81 -5.62 -21.56
C PHE A 34 -3.75 -5.18 -22.58
N LYS A 35 -2.47 -5.34 -22.25
CA LYS A 35 -1.36 -5.08 -23.18
C LYS A 35 -1.53 -5.89 -24.46
N LYS A 36 -1.84 -7.18 -24.32
CA LYS A 36 -2.13 -8.07 -25.46
C LYS A 36 -3.33 -7.60 -26.28
N LYS A 37 -4.43 -7.19 -25.63
CA LYS A 37 -5.60 -6.63 -26.35
C LYS A 37 -5.23 -5.39 -27.16
N ASN A 38 -4.42 -4.48 -26.61
CA ASN A 38 -3.94 -3.29 -27.31
C ASN A 38 -3.08 -3.60 -28.54
N GLU A 39 -2.40 -4.76 -28.56
CA GLU A 39 -1.64 -5.22 -29.72
C GLU A 39 -2.52 -5.92 -30.78
N GLU A 40 -3.62 -6.55 -30.36
CA GLU A 40 -4.43 -7.43 -31.22
C GLU A 40 -5.76 -6.82 -31.71
N ILE A 41 -6.26 -5.78 -31.04
CA ILE A 41 -7.62 -5.24 -31.26
C ILE A 41 -7.54 -3.77 -31.68
N ASP A 42 -7.87 -3.49 -32.93
CA ASP A 42 -7.75 -2.16 -33.54
C ASP A 42 -8.47 -1.02 -32.79
N TYR A 43 -9.58 -1.29 -32.11
CA TYR A 43 -10.34 -0.27 -31.37
C TYR A 43 -9.86 -0.08 -29.93
N TYR A 44 -9.04 -0.99 -29.41
CA TYR A 44 -8.52 -0.92 -28.05
C TYR A 44 -7.15 -0.26 -28.11
N ASP A 45 -7.13 1.05 -27.95
CA ASP A 45 -5.92 1.87 -28.03
C ASP A 45 -5.26 2.08 -26.66
N GLY A 46 -4.22 2.91 -26.64
CA GLY A 46 -3.47 3.24 -25.44
C GLY A 46 -4.31 3.91 -24.35
N LEU A 47 -5.41 4.59 -24.70
CA LEU A 47 -6.28 5.24 -23.73
C LEU A 47 -7.10 4.19 -22.97
N PHE A 48 -7.70 3.24 -23.69
CA PHE A 48 -8.39 2.11 -23.06
C PHE A 48 -7.45 1.27 -22.20
N LEU A 49 -6.22 1.03 -22.67
CA LEU A 49 -5.20 0.35 -21.89
C LEU A 49 -4.91 1.09 -20.57
N LEU A 50 -4.79 2.42 -20.63
CA LEU A 50 -4.50 3.24 -19.46
C LEU A 50 -5.66 3.21 -18.45
N GLU A 51 -6.90 3.37 -18.91
CA GLU A 51 -8.11 3.30 -18.10
C GLU A 51 -8.22 1.96 -17.36
N ASP A 52 -8.10 0.84 -18.08
CA ASP A 52 -8.20 -0.50 -17.50
C ASP A 52 -7.03 -0.80 -16.54
N SER A 53 -5.83 -0.30 -16.87
CA SER A 53 -4.65 -0.42 -16.02
C SER A 53 -4.81 0.36 -14.73
N GLU A 54 -5.34 1.59 -14.78
CA GLU A 54 -5.60 2.43 -13.61
C GLU A 54 -6.51 1.71 -12.61
N GLN A 55 -7.61 1.11 -13.08
CA GLN A 55 -8.51 0.35 -12.21
C GLN A 55 -7.77 -0.81 -11.53
N THR A 56 -6.92 -1.50 -12.29
CA THR A 56 -6.20 -2.67 -11.81
C THR A 56 -5.12 -2.32 -10.79
N TYR A 57 -4.37 -1.25 -11.03
CA TYR A 57 -3.41 -0.72 -10.04
C TYR A 57 -4.12 -0.20 -8.80
N GLY A 58 -5.27 0.48 -8.94
CA GLY A 58 -6.10 0.92 -7.82
C GLY A 58 -6.50 -0.24 -6.90
N LEU A 59 -6.95 -1.36 -7.48
CA LEU A 59 -7.25 -2.58 -6.72
C LEU A 59 -6.01 -3.18 -6.05
N ALA A 60 -4.86 -3.17 -6.73
CA ALA A 60 -3.60 -3.64 -6.15
C ALA A 60 -3.23 -2.82 -4.91
N PHE A 61 -3.34 -1.49 -4.96
CA PHE A 61 -3.06 -0.63 -3.82
C PHE A 61 -4.02 -0.86 -2.64
N ILE A 62 -5.29 -1.18 -2.87
CA ILE A 62 -6.21 -1.60 -1.80
C ILE A 62 -5.71 -2.89 -1.13
N ALA A 63 -5.33 -3.90 -1.92
CA ALA A 63 -4.81 -5.16 -1.38
C ALA A 63 -3.54 -4.93 -0.54
N MET A 64 -2.62 -4.10 -1.04
CA MET A 64 -1.40 -3.70 -0.33
C MET A 64 -1.71 -2.93 0.95
N GLN A 65 -2.65 -1.97 0.93
CA GLN A 65 -3.09 -1.26 2.12
C GLN A 65 -3.63 -2.21 3.19
N ASN A 66 -4.42 -3.21 2.80
CA ASN A 66 -4.94 -4.23 3.72
C ASN A 66 -3.80 -5.05 4.35
N TYR A 67 -2.79 -5.42 3.55
CA TYR A 67 -1.60 -6.11 4.06
C TYR A 67 -0.80 -5.25 5.04
N ILE A 68 -0.61 -3.95 4.74
CA ILE A 68 0.06 -2.98 5.61
C ILE A 68 -0.67 -2.87 6.95
N TYR A 69 -1.98 -2.63 6.94
CA TYR A 69 -2.77 -2.53 8.18
C TYR A 69 -2.82 -3.86 8.95
N GLY A 70 -2.89 -5.00 8.26
CA GLY A 70 -2.77 -6.31 8.89
C GLY A 70 -1.41 -6.52 9.57
N SER A 71 -0.33 -6.06 8.95
CA SER A 71 1.04 -6.14 9.48
C SER A 71 1.21 -5.27 10.74
N ILE A 72 0.65 -4.06 10.71
CA ILE A 72 0.62 -3.16 11.88
C ILE A 72 -0.15 -3.81 13.03
N TYR A 73 -1.32 -4.38 12.73
CA TYR A 73 -2.15 -5.06 13.72
C TYR A 73 -1.40 -6.23 14.38
N ASP A 74 -0.74 -7.08 13.58
CA ASP A 74 0.05 -8.20 14.09
C ASP A 74 1.19 -7.71 14.99
N HIS A 75 1.89 -6.65 14.57
CA HIS A 75 2.97 -6.05 15.34
C HIS A 75 2.48 -5.49 16.69
N LEU A 76 1.39 -4.72 16.70
CA LEU A 76 0.79 -4.19 17.93
C LEU A 76 0.36 -5.32 18.87
N LYS A 77 -0.21 -6.39 18.32
CA LYS A 77 -0.62 -7.55 19.10
C LYS A 77 0.58 -8.23 19.76
N ALA A 78 1.69 -8.37 19.04
CA ALA A 78 2.91 -8.94 19.59
C ALA A 78 3.57 -8.04 20.65
N LEU A 79 3.65 -6.72 20.40
CA LEU A 79 4.13 -5.77 21.41
C LEU A 79 3.31 -5.86 22.71
N LYS A 80 1.99 -6.03 22.59
CA LYS A 80 1.10 -6.20 23.73
C LYS A 80 1.37 -7.53 24.46
N SER A 81 1.52 -8.63 23.73
CA SER A 81 1.85 -9.95 24.30
C SER A 81 3.19 -9.95 25.05
N ASP A 82 4.16 -9.17 24.57
CA ASP A 82 5.45 -8.96 25.23
C ASP A 82 5.39 -7.94 26.39
N ALA A 83 4.20 -7.44 26.74
CA ALA A 83 3.98 -6.35 27.70
C ALA A 83 4.77 -5.06 27.40
N LYS A 84 5.18 -4.84 26.13
CA LYS A 84 5.85 -3.63 25.66
C LYS A 84 4.89 -2.45 25.48
N ILE A 85 3.59 -2.73 25.32
CA ILE A 85 2.51 -1.72 25.30
C ILE A 85 1.37 -2.14 26.23
N SER A 86 0.62 -1.16 26.74
CA SER A 86 -0.55 -1.42 27.60
C SER A 86 -1.78 -1.83 26.78
N GLU A 87 -2.72 -2.54 27.43
CA GLU A 87 -4.05 -2.84 26.88
C GLU A 87 -4.77 -1.57 26.42
N ASP A 88 -4.73 -0.51 27.22
CA ASP A 88 -5.34 0.77 26.90
C ASP A 88 -4.73 1.40 25.63
N LEU A 89 -3.40 1.35 25.46
CA LEU A 89 -2.74 1.85 24.25
C LEU A 89 -3.11 1.01 23.02
N PHE A 90 -3.18 -0.31 23.18
CA PHE A 90 -3.63 -1.22 22.13
C PHE A 90 -5.09 -0.92 21.74
N GLU A 91 -6.02 -0.83 22.69
CA GLU A 91 -7.43 -0.54 22.40
C GLU A 91 -7.65 0.84 21.79
N LYS A 92 -6.97 1.88 22.29
CA LYS A 92 -7.02 3.25 21.72
C LYS A 92 -6.56 3.27 20.27
N SER A 93 -5.54 2.47 19.96
CA SER A 93 -5.09 2.30 18.58
C SER A 93 -6.21 1.78 17.68
N PHE A 94 -7.29 1.15 18.16
CA PHE A 94 -8.35 0.62 17.28
C PHE A 94 -9.73 1.26 17.45
N LYS A 95 -10.00 1.97 18.56
CA LYS A 95 -11.32 2.55 18.87
C LYS A 95 -11.62 3.86 18.16
N VAL A 96 -10.62 4.66 17.80
CA VAL A 96 -10.83 5.95 17.15
C VAL A 96 -10.10 5.97 15.82
N ARG A 97 -10.85 5.99 14.71
CA ARG A 97 -10.30 6.06 13.33
C ARG A 97 -9.24 7.16 13.17
N GLY A 98 -9.38 8.28 13.89
CA GLY A 98 -8.42 9.39 13.89
C GLY A 98 -7.14 9.14 14.70
N GLU A 99 -7.23 8.52 15.88
CA GLU A 99 -6.07 8.26 16.74
C GLU A 99 -5.23 7.08 16.23
N LEU A 100 -5.88 6.05 15.65
CA LEU A 100 -5.19 4.98 14.92
C LEU A 100 -4.31 5.55 13.81
N LYS A 101 -4.88 6.45 13.00
CA LYS A 101 -4.14 7.13 11.94
C LYS A 101 -2.89 7.78 12.55
N GLN A 102 -3.04 8.64 13.55
CA GLN A 102 -1.90 9.36 14.13
C GLN A 102 -0.81 8.43 14.68
N HIS A 103 -1.18 7.36 15.38
CA HIS A 103 -0.22 6.40 15.91
C HIS A 103 0.52 5.63 14.80
N ILE A 104 -0.20 5.20 13.75
CA ILE A 104 0.40 4.59 12.55
C ILE A 104 1.41 5.56 11.92
N TRP A 105 0.99 6.80 11.68
CA TRP A 105 1.78 7.83 11.03
C TRP A 105 3.10 8.12 11.76
N GLN A 106 3.11 8.04 13.09
CA GLN A 106 4.28 8.35 13.90
C GLN A 106 5.25 7.17 14.07
N ASN A 107 4.75 5.93 14.14
CA ASN A 107 5.58 4.79 14.55
C ASN A 107 5.93 3.81 13.41
N TYR A 108 5.12 3.77 12.35
CA TYR A 108 5.23 2.74 11.31
C TYR A 108 5.66 3.31 9.96
N ILE A 109 5.10 4.46 9.58
CA ILE A 109 5.42 5.13 8.33
C ILE A 109 6.89 5.56 8.26
N PRO A 110 7.53 6.09 9.34
CA PRO A 110 8.93 6.49 9.28
C PRO A 110 9.90 5.34 9.02
N LYS A 111 9.53 4.10 9.39
CA LYS A 111 10.31 2.88 9.13
C LYS A 111 10.32 2.47 7.65
N SER A 112 9.45 3.06 6.83
CA SER A 112 9.49 2.85 5.37
C SER A 112 10.53 3.72 4.70
N GLU A 113 11.00 3.24 3.56
CA GLU A 113 11.97 3.96 2.72
C GLU A 113 11.30 5.19 2.09
N LYS A 114 12.13 6.16 1.70
CA LYS A 114 11.63 7.26 0.88
C LYS A 114 11.40 6.75 -0.53
N VAL A 115 10.36 7.25 -1.17
CA VAL A 115 10.18 7.11 -2.62
C VAL A 115 11.30 7.91 -3.30
N GLU A 116 11.90 7.38 -4.38
CA GLU A 116 12.92 8.13 -5.12
C GLU A 116 12.36 9.50 -5.53
N GLN A 117 13.16 10.56 -5.43
CA GLN A 117 12.84 11.91 -5.92
C GLN A 117 11.74 12.69 -5.15
N ASN A 118 11.20 12.16 -4.04
CA ASN A 118 10.25 12.90 -3.19
C ASN A 118 10.53 12.66 -1.68
N ASP A 119 10.05 13.55 -0.82
CA ASP A 119 10.08 13.37 0.64
C ASP A 119 9.00 12.41 1.17
N LEU A 120 8.19 11.85 0.27
CA LEU A 120 7.16 10.88 0.57
C LEU A 120 7.75 9.53 1.00
N LYS A 121 7.05 8.91 1.96
CA LYS A 121 7.35 7.57 2.43
C LYS A 121 6.65 6.52 1.57
N TYR A 122 7.33 5.41 1.28
CA TYR A 122 6.84 4.38 0.35
C TYR A 122 5.47 3.83 0.78
N VAL A 123 5.33 3.49 2.06
CA VAL A 123 4.08 2.98 2.63
C VAL A 123 3.00 4.07 2.73
N GLU A 124 3.40 5.32 2.99
CA GLU A 124 2.50 6.49 2.98
C GLU A 124 1.87 6.68 1.60
N LEU A 125 2.67 6.58 0.54
CA LEU A 125 2.20 6.70 -0.83
C LEU A 125 1.18 5.61 -1.16
N ILE A 126 1.48 4.34 -0.87
CA ILE A 126 0.53 3.23 -1.10
C ILE A 126 -0.81 3.46 -0.37
N ILE A 127 -0.76 3.88 0.90
CA ILE A 127 -1.97 4.18 1.67
C ILE A 127 -2.75 5.33 1.03
N CYS A 128 -2.07 6.37 0.56
CA CYS A 128 -2.67 7.50 -0.13
C CYS A 128 -3.37 7.06 -1.42
N LEU A 129 -2.69 6.32 -2.30
CA LEU A 129 -3.23 5.84 -3.57
C LEU A 129 -4.45 4.94 -3.37
N ALA A 130 -4.39 4.02 -2.40
CA ALA A 130 -5.52 3.18 -2.04
C ALA A 130 -6.72 4.01 -1.54
N ASN A 131 -6.48 5.04 -0.73
CA ASN A 131 -7.54 5.92 -0.26
C ASN A 131 -8.11 6.79 -1.39
N TYR A 132 -7.27 7.30 -2.28
CA TYR A 132 -7.71 8.00 -3.49
C TYR A 132 -8.66 7.11 -4.29
N TYR A 133 -8.22 5.90 -4.64
CA TYR A 133 -9.02 4.99 -5.47
C TYR A 133 -10.38 4.63 -4.85
N LYS A 134 -10.44 4.39 -3.53
CA LYS A 134 -11.69 4.08 -2.83
C LYS A 134 -12.68 5.25 -2.78
N HIS A 135 -12.17 6.48 -2.71
CA HIS A 135 -12.97 7.64 -2.29
C HIS A 135 -13.08 8.75 -3.36
N ARG A 136 -12.42 8.60 -4.53
CA ARG A 136 -12.43 9.61 -5.61
C ARG A 136 -13.84 9.94 -6.12
N ASP A 137 -14.77 9.00 -6.03
CA ASP A 137 -16.15 9.15 -6.51
C ASP A 137 -17.16 9.46 -5.37
N GLU A 138 -16.68 9.68 -4.14
CA GLU A 138 -17.56 9.98 -3.00
C GLU A 138 -18.05 11.43 -3.00
N VAL A 139 -19.32 11.63 -2.61
CA VAL A 139 -19.96 12.96 -2.54
C VAL A 139 -19.22 13.94 -1.62
N ASN A 140 -18.57 13.43 -0.57
CA ASN A 140 -17.83 14.25 0.40
C ASN A 140 -16.38 14.54 -0.03
N GLY A 141 -15.94 14.00 -1.18
CA GLY A 141 -14.59 14.13 -1.69
C GLY A 141 -13.54 13.38 -0.86
N LEU A 142 -12.28 13.67 -1.16
CA LEU A 142 -11.12 13.03 -0.53
C LEU A 142 -10.85 13.57 0.88
N ASP A 143 -10.38 12.69 1.77
CA ASP A 143 -9.91 13.09 3.10
C ASP A 143 -8.71 14.06 2.98
N LYS A 144 -8.67 15.08 3.85
CA LYS A 144 -7.61 16.10 3.87
C LYS A 144 -6.20 15.50 3.90
N SER A 145 -6.00 14.38 4.60
CA SER A 145 -4.70 13.70 4.65
C SER A 145 -4.30 13.10 3.29
N THR A 146 -5.26 12.55 2.54
CA THR A 146 -5.03 12.07 1.18
C THR A 146 -4.67 13.25 0.27
N LEU A 147 -5.42 14.34 0.32
CA LEU A 147 -5.16 15.55 -0.49
C LEU A 147 -3.78 16.15 -0.24
N ILE A 148 -3.33 16.20 1.02
CA ILE A 148 -1.98 16.70 1.36
C ILE A 148 -0.89 15.88 0.67
N ILE A 149 -1.07 14.56 0.57
CA ILE A 149 -0.08 13.68 -0.07
C ILE A 149 -0.19 13.79 -1.59
N LEU A 150 -1.40 13.84 -2.15
CA LEU A 150 -1.62 14.03 -3.59
C LEU A 150 -0.99 15.34 -4.09
N ASN A 151 -1.15 16.44 -3.34
CA ASN A 151 -0.53 17.73 -3.66
C ASN A 151 1.01 17.71 -3.59
N LYS A 152 1.61 16.70 -2.94
CA LYS A 152 3.07 16.49 -2.95
C LYS A 152 3.52 15.63 -4.12
N LEU A 153 2.65 14.78 -4.66
CA LEU A 153 2.93 13.96 -5.85
C LEU A 153 2.93 14.83 -7.10
N ASP A 154 2.02 15.78 -7.14
CA ASP A 154 1.86 16.66 -8.27
C ASP A 154 1.65 18.10 -7.77
N ASN A 155 2.52 19.01 -8.20
CA ASN A 155 2.35 20.45 -7.94
C ASN A 155 1.10 21.03 -8.64
N LYS A 156 0.33 20.20 -9.39
CA LYS A 156 -0.83 20.60 -10.18
C LYS A 156 -2.11 19.83 -9.90
N PHE A 157 -2.18 18.94 -8.89
CA PHE A 157 -3.41 18.19 -8.61
C PHE A 157 -4.61 19.14 -8.48
N ASN A 158 -5.53 19.09 -9.46
CA ASN A 158 -6.72 19.91 -9.52
C ASN A 158 -7.93 18.98 -9.58
N GLU A 159 -8.71 18.95 -8.50
CA GLU A 159 -9.94 18.15 -8.39
C GLU A 159 -10.94 18.42 -9.54
N ASN A 160 -10.78 19.52 -10.29
CA ASN A 160 -11.70 19.96 -11.34
C ASN A 160 -11.23 19.69 -12.78
N ASN A 161 -10.03 19.14 -13.01
CA ASN A 161 -9.54 18.87 -14.38
C ASN A 161 -8.62 17.64 -14.40
N PHE A 162 -9.22 16.46 -14.55
CA PHE A 162 -8.50 15.19 -14.68
C PHE A 162 -8.31 14.83 -16.16
N GLU A 163 -7.08 14.96 -16.66
CA GLU A 163 -6.65 14.20 -17.83
C GLU A 163 -6.21 12.80 -17.35
N LEU A 164 -6.52 11.74 -18.10
CA LEU A 164 -6.25 10.34 -17.70
C LEU A 164 -4.75 10.10 -17.46
N ASP A 165 -3.93 10.82 -18.22
CA ASP A 165 -2.48 10.89 -18.19
C ASP A 165 -1.94 11.45 -16.85
N ASP A 166 -2.76 12.21 -16.12
CA ASP A 166 -2.45 12.83 -14.82
C ASP A 166 -3.08 12.07 -13.63
N SER A 167 -3.54 10.83 -13.83
CA SER A 167 -4.12 10.04 -12.74
C SER A 167 -3.12 9.84 -11.58
N PRO A 168 -3.49 10.13 -10.32
CA PRO A 168 -2.68 9.82 -9.16
C PRO A 168 -2.24 8.37 -9.07
N ILE A 169 -3.06 7.43 -9.57
CA ILE A 169 -2.71 6.01 -9.58
C ILE A 169 -1.55 5.74 -10.53
N ILE A 170 -1.59 6.35 -11.72
CA ILE A 170 -0.54 6.22 -12.74
C ILE A 170 0.75 6.91 -12.30
N ASN A 171 0.65 8.15 -11.82
CA ASN A 171 1.79 8.88 -11.27
C ASN A 171 2.37 8.18 -10.05
N GLY A 172 1.51 7.59 -9.21
CA GLY A 172 1.90 6.83 -8.04
C GLY A 172 2.64 5.55 -8.37
N ILE A 173 2.18 4.77 -9.36
CA ILE A 173 2.86 3.53 -9.76
C ILE A 173 4.24 3.83 -10.36
N GLU A 174 4.38 4.88 -11.18
CA GLU A 174 5.66 5.27 -11.78
C GLU A 174 6.72 5.62 -10.72
N LEU A 175 6.30 6.26 -9.64
CA LEU A 175 7.18 6.57 -8.52
C LEU A 175 7.55 5.35 -7.67
N LEU A 176 6.67 4.35 -7.58
CA LEU A 176 6.88 3.14 -6.77
C LEU A 176 7.66 2.05 -7.53
N SER A 177 7.51 1.96 -8.85
CA SER A 177 8.22 1.01 -9.71
C SER A 177 8.41 1.60 -11.11
N LYS A 178 9.67 1.67 -11.57
CA LYS A 178 10.02 2.18 -12.91
C LYS A 178 9.43 1.36 -14.06
N ASN A 179 9.17 0.07 -13.81
CA ASN A 179 8.61 -0.86 -14.80
C ASN A 179 7.13 -1.17 -14.55
N TRP A 180 6.52 -0.49 -13.57
CA TRP A 180 5.16 -0.73 -13.11
C TRP A 180 4.95 -2.18 -12.66
N ASP A 181 5.96 -2.75 -12.00
CA ASP A 181 6.00 -4.11 -11.51
C ASP A 181 5.35 -4.17 -10.12
N LEU A 182 4.18 -4.81 -10.02
CA LEU A 182 3.47 -4.93 -8.74
C LEU A 182 4.21 -5.86 -7.78
N THR A 183 4.89 -6.88 -8.29
CA THR A 183 5.71 -7.80 -7.50
C THR A 183 6.88 -7.07 -6.84
N GLU A 184 7.56 -6.15 -7.55
CA GLU A 184 8.58 -5.28 -6.97
C GLU A 184 8.03 -4.50 -5.76
N ILE A 185 6.83 -3.94 -5.90
CA ILE A 185 6.19 -3.16 -4.84
C ILE A 185 5.83 -4.04 -3.64
N VAL A 186 5.34 -5.25 -3.89
CA VAL A 186 5.06 -6.24 -2.83
C VAL A 186 6.32 -6.60 -2.04
N GLU A 187 7.44 -6.84 -2.70
CA GLU A 187 8.71 -7.15 -2.03
C GLU A 187 9.21 -5.97 -1.19
N ASN A 188 9.03 -4.72 -1.66
CA ASN A 188 9.36 -3.52 -0.87
C ASN A 188 8.48 -3.41 0.39
N ILE A 189 7.19 -3.71 0.30
CA ILE A 189 6.29 -3.72 1.48
C ILE A 189 6.66 -4.86 2.43
N LYS A 190 7.04 -6.04 1.92
CA LYS A 190 7.54 -7.15 2.75
C LYS A 190 8.81 -6.75 3.48
N SER A 191 9.78 -6.16 2.81
CA SER A 191 11.00 -5.66 3.45
C SER A 191 10.69 -4.64 4.54
N TRP A 192 9.74 -3.72 4.30
CA TRP A 192 9.26 -2.81 5.34
C TRP A 192 8.65 -3.55 6.53
N ARG A 193 7.83 -4.58 6.30
CA ARG A 193 7.25 -5.40 7.37
C ARG A 193 8.33 -6.11 8.19
N GLU A 194 9.34 -6.67 7.55
CA GLU A 194 10.45 -7.36 8.23
C GLU A 194 11.18 -6.43 9.19
N LYS A 195 11.33 -5.14 8.86
CA LYS A 195 11.91 -4.11 9.75
C LYS A 195 11.09 -3.84 11.02
N LEU A 196 9.86 -4.34 11.12
CA LEU A 196 9.07 -4.27 12.35
C LEU A 196 9.54 -5.30 13.39
N TRP A 197 10.36 -6.28 12.99
CA TRP A 197 10.82 -7.37 13.85
C TRP A 197 12.35 -7.38 13.95
N ASP A 198 12.87 -7.83 15.09
CA ASP A 198 14.30 -8.06 15.26
C ASP A 198 14.74 -9.39 14.60
N SER A 199 16.04 -9.67 14.58
CA SER A 199 16.59 -10.90 14.00
C SER A 199 16.13 -12.19 14.68
N ASN A 200 15.52 -12.10 15.87
CA ASN A 200 14.99 -13.23 16.63
C ASN A 200 13.46 -13.36 16.48
N GLY A 201 12.84 -12.47 15.72
CA GLY A 201 11.39 -12.38 15.55
C GLY A 201 10.67 -11.66 16.69
N HIS A 202 11.36 -10.93 17.58
CA HIS A 202 10.67 -10.10 18.55
C HIS A 202 10.19 -8.80 17.91
N PRO A 203 9.01 -8.28 18.30
CA PRO A 203 8.53 -7.00 17.79
C PRO A 203 9.46 -5.88 18.28
N THR A 204 9.85 -5.01 17.35
CA THR A 204 10.67 -3.83 17.63
C THR A 204 9.79 -2.70 18.18
N PRO A 205 10.23 -1.95 19.19
CA PRO A 205 9.49 -0.77 19.63
C PRO A 205 9.19 0.24 18.51
#